data_AF-M2YC32-F1
#
_entry.id   AF-M2YC32-F1
#
_cell.length_a   1.000
_cell.length_b   1.000
_cell.length_c   1.000
_cell.angle_alpha   90.00
_cell.angle_beta   90.00
_cell.angle_gamma   90.00
#
_symmetry.space_group_name_H-M   'P 1'
#
loop_
_entity.id
_entity.type
_entity.pdbx_description
1 polymer ?
#
loop_
_entity_poly.entity_id
_entity_poly.type
_entity_poly.pdbx_seq_one_letter_code
_entity_poly.pdbx_strand_id
1 'polypeptide(L)'
;MLVVAVTAACDTKAQFAPSLPPEAGFRVDDGVLKLWTGTPCEGVTGLRLTFDSGTKESTEQVWTAPRPGVRVEHLDLLKTAGETSPDTGGLQVRTPLPADYDWTKAGSITFTVDGPKAYGAKADVAQVLRESAGRPAGSYLFGRSGWMDASDVQRENRKSFLTVCTPDPE
;
A
#
# COMPACT_ATOMS: atom_id res chain seq x y z
N MET A 1 6.90 47.21 -25.94
CA MET A 1 6.54 47.09 -24.52
C MET A 1 6.24 45.63 -24.23
N LEU A 2 6.75 45.12 -23.11
CA LEU A 2 6.81 43.70 -22.72
C LEU A 2 5.45 43.02 -22.62
N VAL A 3 5.38 41.78 -23.12
CA VAL A 3 4.34 40.80 -22.83
C VAL A 3 4.69 40.14 -21.50
N VAL A 4 3.81 40.24 -20.50
CA VAL A 4 3.94 39.49 -19.24
C VAL A 4 2.91 38.37 -19.29
N ALA A 5 3.34 37.19 -19.75
CA ALA A 5 2.58 35.96 -19.59
C ALA A 5 2.82 35.43 -18.18
N VAL A 6 1.80 35.50 -17.32
CA VAL A 6 1.84 34.90 -15.98
C VAL A 6 1.52 33.41 -16.14
N THR A 7 2.55 32.56 -16.10
CA THR A 7 2.36 31.12 -15.97
C THR A 7 1.96 30.80 -14.54
N ALA A 8 0.65 30.70 -14.29
CA ALA A 8 0.15 30.10 -13.06
C ALA A 8 0.51 28.60 -13.09
N ALA A 9 1.52 28.22 -12.31
CA ALA A 9 1.77 26.82 -11.99
C ALA A 9 0.57 26.32 -11.17
N CYS A 10 -0.25 25.46 -11.75
CA CYS A 10 -1.33 24.77 -11.06
C CYS A 10 -0.73 23.77 -10.08
N ASP A 11 -0.44 24.21 -8.85
CA ASP A 11 -0.11 23.34 -7.73
C ASP A 11 -1.42 22.75 -7.16
N THR A 12 -2.09 21.92 -7.96
CA THR A 12 -3.41 21.38 -7.62
C THR A 12 -3.27 20.21 -6.66
N LYS A 13 -2.91 20.47 -5.40
CA LYS A 13 -3.14 19.48 -4.33
C LYS A 13 -4.64 19.19 -4.29
N ALA A 14 -5.03 17.92 -4.37
CA ALA A 14 -6.42 17.53 -4.27
C ALA A 14 -7.01 18.06 -2.96
N GLN A 15 -8.20 18.65 -3.01
CA GLN A 15 -8.85 19.30 -1.86
C GLN A 15 -9.07 18.38 -0.64
N PHE A 16 -8.89 17.07 -0.80
CA PHE A 16 -9.01 16.04 0.23
C PHE A 16 -7.72 15.23 0.44
N ALA A 17 -6.59 15.71 -0.08
CA ALA A 17 -5.30 15.05 0.17
C ALA A 17 -4.91 15.22 1.64
N PRO A 18 -4.39 14.18 2.30
CA PRO A 18 -3.90 14.30 3.67
C PRO A 18 -2.76 15.31 3.77
N SER A 19 -2.55 15.88 4.97
CA SER A 19 -1.49 16.85 5.25
C SER A 19 -0.08 16.29 5.00
N LEU A 20 0.08 14.97 5.18
CA LEU A 20 1.29 14.19 5.01
C LEU A 20 1.06 13.06 3.99
N PRO A 21 2.09 12.62 3.25
CA PRO A 21 1.94 11.55 2.26
C PRO A 21 1.49 10.24 2.94
N PRO A 22 0.52 9.50 2.39
CA PRO A 22 0.18 8.18 2.89
C PRO A 22 1.14 7.13 2.33
N GLU A 23 1.65 6.27 3.22
CA GLU A 23 2.63 5.24 2.86
C GLU A 23 2.33 3.90 3.54
N ALA A 24 2.65 2.83 2.81
CA ALA A 24 2.64 1.45 3.28
C ALA A 24 3.99 0.82 2.92
N GLY A 25 4.39 -0.18 3.69
CA GLY A 25 5.62 -0.93 3.48
C GLY A 25 5.39 -2.08 2.50
N PHE A 26 6.32 -2.25 1.56
CA PHE A 26 6.35 -3.37 0.63
C PHE A 26 7.72 -4.04 0.67
N ARG A 27 7.75 -5.38 0.66
CA ARG A 27 8.99 -6.15 0.43
C ARG A 27 8.69 -7.44 -0.33
N VAL A 28 9.74 -8.09 -0.81
CA VAL A 28 9.69 -9.48 -1.27
C VAL A 28 10.56 -10.34 -0.39
N ASP A 29 9.97 -11.40 0.15
CA ASP A 29 10.73 -12.49 0.78
C ASP A 29 10.37 -13.79 0.07
N ASP A 30 11.38 -14.57 -0.29
CA ASP A 30 11.20 -15.89 -0.90
C ASP A 30 10.21 -15.91 -2.09
N GLY A 31 10.21 -14.82 -2.87
CA GLY A 31 9.33 -14.65 -4.04
C GLY A 31 7.88 -14.26 -3.71
N VAL A 32 7.56 -14.02 -2.44
CA VAL A 32 6.25 -13.58 -1.96
C VAL A 32 6.28 -12.08 -1.73
N LEU A 33 5.37 -11.34 -2.36
CA LEU A 33 5.13 -9.94 -2.05
C LEU A 33 4.50 -9.84 -0.66
N LYS A 34 5.15 -9.10 0.23
CA LYS A 34 4.67 -8.80 1.58
C LYS A 34 4.34 -7.32 1.69
N LEU A 35 3.29 -7.06 2.44
CA LEU A 35 2.78 -5.73 2.74
C LEU A 35 2.77 -5.53 4.25
N TRP A 36 3.09 -4.31 4.66
CA TRP A 36 2.91 -3.81 6.00
C TRP A 36 2.18 -2.47 5.98
N THR A 37 1.09 -2.34 6.73
CA THR A 37 0.32 -1.09 6.80
C THR A 37 1.03 0.00 7.60
N GLY A 38 2.18 -0.30 8.21
CA GLY A 38 2.98 0.58 9.07
C GLY A 38 2.44 0.69 10.50
N THR A 39 1.12 0.82 10.64
CA THR A 39 0.39 0.66 11.90
C THR A 39 -0.85 -0.20 11.68
N PRO A 40 -1.35 -0.89 12.71
CA PRO A 40 -2.54 -1.71 12.59
C PRO A 40 -3.75 -0.93 12.07
N CYS A 41 -4.44 -1.53 11.11
CA CYS A 41 -5.74 -1.12 10.62
C CYS A 41 -6.82 -1.95 11.35
N GLU A 42 -7.63 -1.31 12.18
CA GLU A 42 -8.76 -1.95 12.86
C GLU A 42 -10.03 -1.90 12.01
N GLY A 43 -10.86 -2.93 12.08
CA GLY A 43 -12.17 -2.96 11.41
C GLY A 43 -12.10 -3.05 9.88
N VAL A 44 -11.04 -3.66 9.34
CA VAL A 44 -10.89 -3.87 7.90
C VAL A 44 -11.96 -4.85 7.41
N THR A 45 -12.74 -4.44 6.42
CA THR A 45 -13.78 -5.26 5.79
C THR A 45 -13.44 -5.64 4.35
N GLY A 46 -12.52 -4.89 3.73
CA GLY A 46 -12.05 -5.12 2.39
C GLY A 46 -10.65 -4.57 2.19
N LEU A 47 -9.95 -5.15 1.22
CA LEU A 47 -8.62 -4.74 0.83
C LEU A 47 -8.46 -4.97 -0.66
N ARG A 48 -7.71 -4.10 -1.33
CA ARG A 48 -7.38 -4.26 -2.74
C ARG A 48 -5.90 -4.00 -2.99
N LEU A 49 -5.27 -4.92 -3.72
CA LEU A 49 -4.00 -4.67 -4.40
C LEU A 49 -4.29 -4.54 -5.88
N THR A 50 -4.10 -3.35 -6.42
CA THR A 50 -4.24 -3.08 -7.86
C THR A 50 -2.86 -2.91 -8.46
N PHE A 51 -2.51 -3.79 -9.39
CA PHE A 51 -1.29 -3.71 -10.17
C PHE A 51 -1.55 -2.85 -11.40
N ASP A 52 -0.62 -1.94 -11.70
CA ASP A 52 -0.70 -1.01 -12.85
C ASP A 52 -2.03 -0.24 -12.95
N SER A 53 -2.51 0.21 -11.79
CA SER A 53 -3.73 0.98 -11.63
C SER A 53 -3.81 2.16 -12.60
N GLY A 54 -4.95 2.30 -13.28
CA GLY A 54 -5.22 3.36 -14.25
C GLY A 54 -4.62 3.13 -15.64
N THR A 55 -4.02 1.96 -15.90
CA THR A 55 -3.51 1.57 -17.21
C THR A 55 -4.38 0.48 -17.86
N LYS A 56 -4.12 0.18 -19.14
CA LYS A 56 -4.74 -0.95 -19.84
C LYS A 56 -4.33 -2.33 -19.31
N GLU A 57 -3.23 -2.41 -18.58
CA GLU A 57 -2.70 -3.65 -17.99
C GLU A 57 -3.17 -3.84 -16.54
N SER A 58 -4.09 -2.99 -16.07
CA SER A 58 -4.53 -2.99 -14.68
C SER A 58 -5.16 -4.34 -14.31
N THR A 59 -4.70 -4.92 -13.20
CA THR A 59 -5.32 -6.10 -12.60
C THR A 59 -5.37 -5.95 -11.10
N GLU A 60 -6.15 -6.77 -10.41
CA GLU A 60 -6.35 -6.64 -8.98
C GLU A 60 -6.53 -7.97 -8.26
N GLN A 61 -6.04 -8.00 -7.03
CA GLN A 61 -6.47 -8.94 -6.01
C GLN A 61 -7.37 -8.23 -5.02
N VAL A 62 -8.49 -8.88 -4.68
CA VAL A 62 -9.48 -8.35 -3.74
C VAL A 62 -9.61 -9.31 -2.57
N TRP A 63 -9.55 -8.77 -1.36
CA TRP A 63 -9.87 -9.49 -0.14
C TRP A 63 -11.10 -8.93 0.56
N THR A 64 -11.77 -9.77 1.33
CA THR A 64 -12.95 -9.39 2.12
C THR A 64 -12.97 -10.07 3.48
N ALA A 65 -13.55 -9.39 4.46
CA ALA A 65 -13.85 -9.92 5.77
C ALA A 65 -15.30 -9.56 6.18
N PRO A 66 -15.98 -10.40 6.97
CA PRO A 66 -17.31 -10.07 7.49
C PRO A 66 -17.24 -8.89 8.47
N ARG A 67 -18.35 -8.17 8.64
CA ARG A 67 -18.48 -7.15 9.69
C ARG A 67 -18.41 -7.80 11.08
N PRO A 68 -17.82 -7.15 12.10
CA PRO A 68 -17.39 -5.74 12.16
C PRO A 68 -16.04 -5.43 11.48
N GLY A 69 -15.44 -6.38 10.78
CA GLY A 69 -14.11 -6.28 10.19
C GLY A 69 -13.04 -6.89 11.08
N VAL A 70 -11.82 -6.96 10.57
CA VAL A 70 -10.67 -7.60 11.22
C VAL A 70 -9.52 -6.63 11.37
N ARG A 71 -8.60 -6.96 12.28
CA ARG A 71 -7.32 -6.25 12.40
C ARG A 71 -6.37 -6.73 11.31
N VAL A 72 -5.77 -5.79 10.59
CA VAL A 72 -4.74 -6.06 9.57
C VAL A 72 -3.53 -5.20 9.85
N GLU A 73 -2.34 -5.80 9.82
CA GLU A 73 -1.08 -5.06 9.90
C GLU A 73 -0.09 -5.57 8.87
N HIS A 74 0.06 -6.88 8.77
CA HIS A 74 0.88 -7.54 7.76
C HIS A 74 0.03 -8.42 6.85
N LEU A 75 0.44 -8.54 5.61
CA LEU A 75 -0.22 -9.37 4.61
C LEU A 75 0.78 -9.90 3.59
N ASP A 76 0.68 -11.19 3.30
CA ASP A 76 1.38 -11.80 2.18
C ASP A 76 0.43 -11.89 0.98
N LEU A 77 0.94 -11.69 -0.24
CA LEU A 77 0.19 -11.91 -1.46
C LEU A 77 -0.16 -13.39 -1.57
N LEU A 78 -1.46 -13.68 -1.62
CA LEU A 78 -1.98 -15.04 -1.69
C LEU A 78 -2.42 -15.35 -3.12
N LYS A 79 -2.46 -16.63 -3.50
CA LYS A 79 -2.76 -17.00 -4.89
C LYS A 79 -4.16 -17.58 -5.05
N THR A 80 -4.75 -18.07 -3.98
CA THR A 80 -5.96 -18.90 -4.06
C THR A 80 -7.17 -18.18 -3.50
N ALA A 81 -8.32 -18.29 -4.17
CA ALA A 81 -9.58 -17.82 -3.61
C ALA A 81 -9.93 -18.56 -2.31
N GLY A 82 -10.45 -17.85 -1.31
CA GLY A 82 -10.78 -18.38 0.01
C GLY A 82 -9.58 -18.55 0.94
N GLU A 83 -8.35 -18.35 0.45
CA GLU A 83 -7.14 -18.39 1.28
C GLU A 83 -7.15 -17.23 2.28
N THR A 84 -6.79 -17.52 3.52
CA THR A 84 -6.72 -16.55 4.63
C THR A 84 -5.28 -16.23 4.96
N SER A 85 -4.97 -14.96 5.23
CA SER A 85 -3.68 -14.63 5.86
C SER A 85 -3.72 -15.04 7.34
N PRO A 86 -2.74 -15.84 7.83
CA PRO A 86 -2.73 -16.36 9.20
C PRO A 86 -2.93 -15.28 10.27
N ASP A 87 -2.41 -14.08 10.01
CA ASP A 87 -2.32 -12.99 10.98
C ASP A 87 -3.52 -12.03 10.94
N THR A 88 -4.49 -12.25 10.03
CA THR A 88 -5.57 -11.28 9.74
C THR A 88 -6.95 -11.69 10.23
N GLY A 89 -7.05 -12.71 11.08
CA GLY A 89 -8.28 -13.03 11.81
C GLY A 89 -9.53 -13.31 10.96
N GLY A 90 -9.37 -13.67 9.68
CA GLY A 90 -10.49 -13.99 8.78
C GLY A 90 -10.59 -13.15 7.50
N LEU A 91 -9.59 -12.33 7.17
CA LEU A 91 -9.49 -11.72 5.85
C LEU A 91 -9.21 -12.80 4.79
N GLN A 92 -10.05 -12.88 3.75
CA GLN A 92 -9.99 -13.91 2.72
C GLN A 92 -9.83 -13.33 1.33
N VAL A 93 -9.05 -14.00 0.47
CA VAL A 93 -9.00 -13.67 -0.97
C VAL A 93 -10.36 -13.95 -1.58
N ARG A 94 -11.06 -12.90 -2.02
CA ARG A 94 -12.33 -13.02 -2.75
C ARG A 94 -12.08 -13.16 -4.25
N THR A 95 -11.19 -12.32 -4.78
CA THR A 95 -10.80 -12.33 -6.19
C THR A 95 -9.29 -12.52 -6.24
N PRO A 96 -8.79 -13.72 -6.60
CA PRO A 96 -7.37 -13.93 -6.80
C PRO A 96 -6.89 -13.23 -8.08
N LEU A 97 -5.56 -13.07 -8.22
CA LEU A 97 -4.99 -12.70 -9.51
C LEU A 97 -5.24 -13.83 -10.53
N PRO A 98 -5.29 -13.54 -11.85
CA PRO A 98 -5.32 -14.58 -12.86
C PRO A 98 -4.15 -15.56 -12.68
N ALA A 99 -4.37 -16.85 -12.93
CA ALA A 99 -3.39 -17.89 -12.62
C ALA A 99 -2.06 -17.76 -13.38
N ASP A 100 -2.10 -17.16 -14.57
CA ASP A 100 -0.97 -16.86 -15.44
C ASP A 100 -0.40 -15.44 -15.25
N TYR A 101 -1.00 -14.64 -14.37
CA TYR A 101 -0.54 -13.29 -14.11
C TYR A 101 0.73 -13.28 -13.26
N ASP A 102 1.80 -12.77 -13.85
CA ASP A 102 3.08 -12.56 -13.19
C ASP A 102 3.16 -11.13 -12.64
N TRP A 103 2.82 -10.97 -11.36
CA TRP A 103 2.82 -9.68 -10.68
C TRP A 103 4.19 -9.00 -10.65
N THR A 104 5.28 -9.76 -10.79
CA THR A 104 6.63 -9.19 -10.79
C THR A 104 6.93 -8.35 -12.03
N LYS A 105 6.11 -8.50 -13.09
CA LYS A 105 6.20 -7.69 -14.31
C LYS A 105 5.42 -6.39 -14.24
N ALA A 106 4.61 -6.18 -13.21
CA ALA A 106 3.87 -4.94 -13.04
C ALA A 106 4.86 -3.77 -12.87
N GLY A 107 4.48 -2.57 -13.31
CA GLY A 107 5.24 -1.35 -13.03
C GLY A 107 5.00 -0.84 -11.62
N SER A 108 3.76 -0.95 -11.12
CA SER A 108 3.40 -0.46 -9.79
C SER A 108 2.32 -1.26 -9.10
N ILE A 109 2.28 -1.15 -7.78
CA ILE A 109 1.22 -1.68 -6.91
C ILE A 109 0.56 -0.52 -6.18
N THR A 110 -0.77 -0.46 -6.22
CA THR A 110 -1.59 0.40 -5.39
C THR A 110 -2.29 -0.46 -4.34
N PHE A 111 -2.21 -0.05 -3.08
CA PHE A 111 -2.84 -0.68 -1.93
C PHE A 111 -3.95 0.20 -1.37
N THR A 112 -5.14 -0.35 -1.15
CA THR A 112 -6.27 0.35 -0.50
C THR A 112 -6.99 -0.55 0.50
N VAL A 113 -7.55 0.08 1.53
CA VAL A 113 -8.28 -0.57 2.64
C VAL A 113 -9.69 -0.02 2.74
N ASP A 114 -10.67 -0.89 2.93
CA ASP A 114 -12.08 -0.56 3.19
C ASP A 114 -12.47 -0.88 4.64
N GLY A 115 -13.31 -0.04 5.24
CA GLY A 115 -13.80 -0.21 6.62
C GLY A 115 -13.45 1.00 7.49
N PRO A 116 -12.20 1.11 7.98
CA PRO A 116 -11.73 2.30 8.69
C PRO A 116 -11.50 3.49 7.75
N LYS A 117 -11.33 4.69 8.33
CA LYS A 117 -10.73 5.81 7.60
C LYS A 117 -9.28 5.44 7.29
N ALA A 118 -8.98 5.27 6.02
CA ALA A 118 -7.66 4.84 5.54
C ALA A 118 -7.28 5.62 4.28
N TYR A 119 -5.97 5.71 4.04
CA TYR A 119 -5.40 6.28 2.83
C TYR A 119 -4.71 5.18 2.02
N GLY A 120 -4.85 5.26 0.69
CA GLY A 120 -4.15 4.34 -0.20
C GLY A 120 -2.65 4.63 -0.27
N ALA A 121 -1.85 3.61 -0.56
CA ALA A 121 -0.42 3.71 -0.76
C ALA A 121 -0.01 3.11 -2.11
N LYS A 122 1.15 3.52 -2.63
CA LYS A 122 1.69 3.03 -3.91
C LYS A 122 3.16 2.69 -3.78
N ALA A 123 3.60 1.64 -4.49
CA ALA A 123 5.00 1.27 -4.63
C ALA A 123 5.39 0.98 -6.09
N ASP A 124 6.67 1.20 -6.40
CA ASP A 124 7.32 0.76 -7.63
C ASP A 124 7.75 -0.71 -7.49
N VAL A 125 7.21 -1.58 -8.33
CA VAL A 125 7.43 -3.03 -8.22
C VAL A 125 8.89 -3.39 -8.49
N ALA A 126 9.48 -2.75 -9.49
CA ALA A 126 10.85 -3.03 -9.89
C ALA A 126 11.85 -2.63 -8.79
N GLN A 127 11.59 -1.54 -8.06
CA GLN A 127 12.35 -1.13 -6.90
C GLN A 127 12.23 -2.12 -5.75
N VAL A 128 11.00 -2.51 -5.40
CA VAL A 128 10.73 -3.51 -4.35
C VAL A 128 11.49 -4.80 -4.66
N LEU A 129 11.39 -5.32 -5.89
CA LEU A 129 12.09 -6.54 -6.31
C LEU A 129 13.61 -6.43 -6.23
N ARG A 130 14.19 -5.34 -6.76
CA ARG A 130 15.65 -5.16 -6.80
C ARG A 130 16.26 -4.99 -5.41
N GLU A 131 15.58 -4.28 -4.53
CA GLU A 131 16.17 -3.86 -3.26
C GLU A 131 15.90 -4.82 -2.09
N SER A 132 14.79 -5.57 -2.09
CA SER A 132 14.37 -6.38 -0.92
C SER A 132 15.45 -7.33 -0.41
N ALA A 133 16.15 -8.04 -1.31
CA ALA A 133 17.14 -9.04 -0.92
C ALA A 133 18.36 -8.46 -0.19
N GLY A 134 18.66 -7.17 -0.38
CA GLY A 134 19.77 -6.48 0.27
C GLY A 134 19.42 -5.84 1.62
N ARG A 135 18.18 -6.02 2.11
CA ARG A 135 17.65 -5.30 3.26
C ARG A 135 17.42 -6.24 4.45
N PRO A 136 17.61 -5.77 5.70
CA PRO A 136 17.35 -6.59 6.88
C PRO A 136 15.94 -7.17 6.87
N ALA A 137 15.77 -8.37 7.45
CA ALA A 137 14.45 -8.92 7.72
C ALA A 137 13.65 -7.93 8.59
N GLY A 138 12.35 -7.77 8.29
CA GLY A 138 11.47 -6.80 8.97
C GLY A 138 11.60 -5.35 8.49
N SER A 139 12.50 -5.05 7.55
CA SER A 139 12.51 -3.75 6.85
C SER A 139 11.63 -3.79 5.60
N TYR A 140 10.90 -2.72 5.32
CA TYR A 140 10.01 -2.59 4.16
C TYR A 140 10.24 -1.26 3.45
N LEU A 141 10.01 -1.23 2.14
CA LEU A 141 10.03 0.01 1.36
C LEU A 141 8.72 0.78 1.58
N PHE A 142 8.80 1.92 2.28
CA PHE A 142 7.73 2.88 2.42
C PHE A 142 7.91 3.98 1.38
N GLY A 143 7.19 3.86 0.27
CA GLY A 143 7.09 4.87 -0.79
C GLY A 143 8.37 5.69 -1.01
N ARG A 144 8.29 6.99 -0.74
CA ARG A 144 9.42 7.93 -0.87
C ARG A 144 10.28 8.00 0.38
N SER A 145 9.79 7.53 1.52
CA SER A 145 10.51 7.53 2.79
C SER A 145 11.61 6.46 2.83
N GLY A 146 11.54 5.49 1.94
CA GLY A 146 12.57 4.48 1.73
C GLY A 146 12.39 3.26 2.64
N TRP A 147 13.48 2.53 2.85
CA TRP A 147 13.46 1.30 3.65
C TRP A 147 13.43 1.63 5.14
N MET A 148 12.43 1.11 5.84
CA MET A 148 12.18 1.38 7.26
C MET A 148 11.85 0.11 8.02
N ASP A 149 12.23 0.07 9.29
CA ASP A 149 11.77 -0.92 10.26
C ASP A 149 10.67 -0.37 11.18
N ALA A 150 10.22 -1.19 12.12
CA ALA A 150 9.22 -0.83 13.15
C ALA A 150 9.55 0.47 13.90
N SER A 151 10.82 0.66 14.28
CA SER A 151 11.26 1.80 15.06
C SER A 151 11.30 3.08 14.24
N ASP A 152 11.69 2.97 12.96
CA ASP A 152 11.65 4.07 12.00
C ASP A 152 10.21 4.52 11.74
N VAL A 153 9.32 3.59 11.43
CA VAL A 153 7.91 3.90 11.17
C VAL A 153 7.26 4.55 12.40
N GLN A 154 7.52 4.03 13.61
CA GLN A 154 7.01 4.63 14.84
C GLN A 154 7.49 6.08 15.02
N ARG A 155 8.75 6.36 14.69
CA ARG A 155 9.36 7.68 14.85
C ARG A 155 8.83 8.69 13.83
N GLU A 156 8.62 8.25 12.59
CA GLU A 156 8.35 9.09 11.42
C GLU A 156 6.85 9.27 11.11
N ASN A 157 6.00 8.32 11.52
CA ASN A 157 4.56 8.43 11.36
C ASN A 157 4.02 9.68 12.07
N ARG A 158 3.13 10.41 11.40
CA ARG A 158 2.58 11.72 11.79
C ARG A 158 3.60 12.86 11.86
N LYS A 159 4.82 12.66 11.34
CA LYS A 159 5.84 13.71 11.21
C LYS A 159 6.23 13.95 9.76
N SER A 160 6.61 12.88 9.06
CA SER A 160 7.09 12.93 7.68
C SER A 160 6.17 12.21 6.69
N PHE A 161 5.39 11.23 7.17
CA PHE A 161 4.34 10.53 6.44
C PHE A 161 3.21 10.04 7.37
N LEU A 162 2.11 9.53 6.78
CA LEU A 162 1.06 8.80 7.49
C LEU A 162 1.10 7.33 7.08
N THR A 163 1.10 6.44 8.06
CA THR A 163 0.77 5.05 7.78
C THR A 163 -0.71 4.93 7.38
N VAL A 164 -1.05 3.86 6.67
CA VAL A 164 -2.34 3.67 5.96
C VAL A 164 -3.57 4.07 6.77
N CYS A 165 -3.68 3.59 8.01
CA CYS A 165 -4.85 3.82 8.87
C CYS A 165 -4.60 4.86 9.98
N THR A 166 -3.51 5.62 9.90
CA THR A 166 -3.26 6.71 10.82
C THR A 166 -4.12 7.92 10.44
N PRO A 167 -4.90 8.48 11.39
CA PRO A 167 -5.61 9.72 11.16
C PRO A 167 -4.64 10.85 10.82
N ASP A 168 -5.05 11.66 9.85
CA ASP A 168 -4.34 12.89 9.49
C ASP A 168 -4.33 13.85 10.70
N PRO A 169 -3.15 14.34 11.15
CA PRO A 169 -3.11 15.37 12.18
C PRO A 169 -3.76 16.66 11.66
N GLU A 170 -4.62 17.25 12.49
CA GLU A 170 -5.19 18.59 12.26
C GLU A 170 -4.13 19.70 12.38
#